data_AF-A0A656D8M3-F1
#
_entry.id   AF-A0A656D8M3-F1
#
_cell.length_a   1.000
_cell.length_b   1.000
_cell.length_c   1.000
_cell.angle_alpha   90.00
_cell.angle_beta   90.00
_cell.angle_gamma   90.00
#
_symmetry.space_group_name_H-M   'P 1'
#
loop_
_entity.id
_entity.type
_entity.pdbx_description
1 polymer ?
#
loop_
_entity_poly.entity_id
_entity_poly.type
_entity_poly.pdbx_seq_one_letter_code
_entity_poly.pdbx_strand_id
1 'polypeptide(L)'
;MDVKGNEIRSKYGNNFENFKKNFMITEEMLNEFKDFVISKGIKWDEGQYSQDLPYIKAILKAHIARFIWRNEGWYPIMLEVDEQFQKALELMPQAEKLLASGK
;
A
#
# COMPACT_ATOMS: atom_id res chain seq x y z
N MET A 1 16.14 11.89 -7.62
CA MET A 1 14.90 11.88 -6.82
C MET A 1 14.48 13.33 -6.66
N ASP A 2 13.20 13.64 -6.81
CA ASP A 2 12.69 15.01 -6.71
C ASP A 2 12.66 15.50 -5.24
N VAL A 3 12.22 16.74 -5.03
CA VAL A 3 12.17 17.37 -3.70
C VAL A 3 11.28 16.57 -2.74
N LYS A 4 10.07 16.19 -3.17
CA LYS A 4 9.12 15.40 -2.37
C LYS A 4 9.71 14.05 -1.95
N GLY A 5 10.38 13.34 -2.85
CA GLY A 5 11.06 12.08 -2.52
C GLY A 5 12.23 12.23 -1.53
N ASN A 6 12.97 13.35 -1.60
CA ASN A 6 14.03 13.66 -0.64
C ASN A 6 13.49 13.96 0.77
N GLU A 7 12.32 14.61 0.89
CA GLU A 7 11.65 14.86 2.17
C GLU A 7 11.20 13.56 2.83
N ILE A 8 10.57 12.65 2.07
CA ILE A 8 10.14 11.35 2.58
C ILE A 8 11.36 10.55 3.06
N ARG A 9 12.44 10.53 2.28
CA ARG A 9 13.69 9.86 2.67
C ARG A 9 14.30 10.46 3.93
N SER A 10 14.32 11.79 4.05
CA SER A 10 14.85 12.48 5.24
C SER A 10 14.03 12.17 6.49
N LYS A 11 12.70 12.14 6.37
CA LYS A 11 11.79 11.91 7.49
C LYS A 11 11.70 10.44 7.92
N TYR A 12 11.73 9.51 6.96
CA TYR A 12 11.43 8.11 7.23
C TYR A 12 12.54 7.13 6.88
N GLY A 13 13.56 7.50 6.10
CA GLY A 13 14.45 6.55 5.41
C GLY A 13 15.14 5.50 6.29
N ASN A 14 15.38 5.81 7.57
CA ASN A 14 16.02 4.89 8.52
C ASN A 14 15.02 4.02 9.31
N ASN A 15 13.71 4.21 9.14
CA ASN A 15 12.67 3.49 9.88
C ASN A 15 11.44 3.24 9.01
N PHE A 16 11.42 2.07 8.37
CA PHE A 16 10.30 1.62 7.54
C PHE A 16 8.99 1.49 8.34
N GLU A 17 9.01 0.97 9.56
CA GLU A 17 7.79 0.81 10.36
C GLU A 17 7.11 2.16 10.66
N ASN A 18 7.91 3.21 10.89
CA ASN A 18 7.40 4.58 11.02
C ASN A 18 6.74 5.07 9.72
N PHE A 19 7.33 4.79 8.55
CA PHE A 19 6.71 5.08 7.27
C PHE A 19 5.40 4.32 7.09
N LYS A 20 5.43 3.00 7.30
CA LYS A 20 4.28 2.11 7.14
C LYS A 20 3.12 2.58 8.00
N LYS A 21 3.36 2.97 9.26
CA LYS A 21 2.32 3.41 10.18
C LYS A 21 1.82 4.84 9.91
N ASN A 22 2.72 5.78 9.63
CA ASN A 22 2.40 7.21 9.74
C ASN A 22 2.40 7.98 8.41
N PHE A 23 2.92 7.40 7.32
CA PHE A 23 2.82 8.03 6.01
C PHE A 23 1.47 7.69 5.35
N MET A 24 0.76 8.72 4.88
CA MET A 24 -0.53 8.60 4.22
C MET A 24 -0.49 9.30 2.86
N ILE A 25 -1.17 8.72 1.87
CA ILE A 25 -1.40 9.38 0.58
C ILE A 25 -2.38 10.54 0.81
N THR A 26 -1.93 11.75 0.49
CA THR A 26 -2.72 12.97 0.66
C THR A 26 -3.67 13.17 -0.51
N GLU A 27 -4.69 14.01 -0.32
CA GLU A 27 -5.60 14.39 -1.41
C GLU A 27 -4.87 15.12 -2.56
N GLU A 28 -3.82 15.89 -2.26
CA GLU A 28 -2.96 16.49 -3.28
C GLU A 28 -2.31 15.43 -4.18
N MET A 29 -1.74 14.37 -3.59
CA MET A 29 -1.12 13.28 -4.34
C MET A 29 -2.15 12.51 -5.19
N LEU A 30 -3.38 12.37 -4.71
CA LEU A 30 -4.46 11.74 -5.47
C LEU A 30 -4.89 12.59 -6.66
N ASN A 31 -4.96 13.92 -6.48
CA ASN A 31 -5.26 14.84 -7.58
C ASN A 31 -4.14 14.81 -8.63
N GLU A 32 -2.87 14.83 -8.21
CA GLU A 32 -1.72 14.65 -9.12
C GLU A 32 -1.79 13.31 -9.87
N PHE A 33 -2.20 12.23 -9.20
CA PHE A 33 -2.40 10.93 -9.84
C PHE A 33 -3.57 10.95 -10.85
N LYS A 34 -4.69 11.59 -10.50
CA LYS A 34 -5.84 11.78 -11.41
C LYS A 34 -5.44 12.54 -12.66
N ASP A 35 -4.76 13.66 -12.50
CA ASP A 35 -4.26 14.48 -13.61
C ASP A 35 -3.27 13.69 -14.48
N PHE A 36 -2.39 12.91 -13.86
CA PHE A 36 -1.49 12.02 -14.58
C PHE A 36 -2.26 10.98 -15.41
N VAL A 37 -3.25 10.29 -14.85
CA VAL A 37 -4.09 9.31 -15.55
C VAL A 37 -4.81 9.95 -16.75
N ILE A 38 -5.42 11.13 -16.55
CA ILE A 38 -6.10 11.89 -17.61
C ILE A 38 -5.09 12.29 -18.70
N SER A 39 -3.89 12.75 -18.32
CA SER A 39 -2.83 13.12 -19.27
C SER A 39 -2.36 11.95 -20.14
N LYS A 40 -2.56 10.70 -19.68
CA LYS A 40 -2.28 9.47 -20.44
C LYS A 40 -3.43 9.06 -21.36
N GLY A 41 -4.51 9.84 -21.43
CA GLY A 41 -5.69 9.56 -22.25
C GLY A 41 -6.57 8.46 -21.68
N ILE A 42 -6.37 8.06 -20.41
CA ILE A 42 -7.21 7.07 -19.74
C ILE A 42 -8.49 7.79 -19.30
N LYS A 43 -9.65 7.26 -19.70
CA LYS A 43 -10.94 7.81 -19.31
C LYS A 43 -11.10 7.71 -17.79
N TRP A 44 -11.35 8.83 -17.15
CA TRP A 44 -11.67 8.87 -15.73
C TRP A 44 -13.10 8.37 -15.49
N ASP A 45 -13.24 7.37 -14.61
CA ASP A 45 -14.51 6.89 -14.10
C ASP A 45 -14.53 7.09 -12.58
N GLU A 46 -15.36 8.03 -12.11
CA GLU A 46 -15.44 8.38 -10.70
C GLU A 46 -16.00 7.23 -9.85
N GLY A 47 -16.85 6.37 -10.42
CA GLY A 47 -17.42 5.21 -9.74
C GLY A 47 -16.37 4.13 -9.48
N GLN A 48 -15.61 3.75 -10.51
CA GLN A 48 -14.49 2.81 -10.38
C GLN A 48 -13.40 3.37 -9.46
N TYR A 49 -13.05 4.65 -9.63
CA TYR A 49 -12.09 5.31 -8.76
C TYR A 49 -12.50 5.26 -7.29
N SER A 50 -13.77 5.59 -6.99
CA SER A 50 -14.28 5.58 -5.62
C SER A 50 -14.30 4.17 -5.03
N GLN A 51 -14.64 3.16 -5.83
CA GLN A 51 -14.63 1.76 -5.43
C GLN A 51 -13.21 1.28 -5.09
N ASP A 52 -12.22 1.63 -5.92
CA ASP A 52 -10.84 1.16 -5.78
C ASP A 52 -9.94 2.11 -4.97
N LEU A 53 -10.48 3.21 -4.44
CA LEU A 53 -9.73 4.24 -3.72
C LEU A 53 -8.83 3.67 -2.61
N PRO A 54 -9.28 2.73 -1.75
CA PRO A 54 -8.41 2.13 -0.74
C PRO A 54 -7.20 1.41 -1.36
N TYR A 55 -7.42 0.66 -2.44
CA TYR A 55 -6.36 -0.04 -3.16
C TYR A 55 -5.40 0.92 -3.86
N ILE A 56 -5.91 1.97 -4.50
CA ILE A 56 -5.11 3.03 -5.13
C ILE A 56 -4.20 3.71 -4.09
N LYS A 57 -4.73 4.04 -2.90
CA LYS A 57 -3.93 4.59 -1.81
C LYS A 57 -2.82 3.62 -1.37
N ALA A 58 -3.13 2.33 -1.24
CA ALA A 58 -2.16 1.31 -0.86
C ALA A 58 -1.06 1.12 -1.91
N ILE A 59 -1.40 1.03 -3.20
CA ILE A 59 -0.42 0.78 -4.26
C ILE A 59 0.50 1.98 -4.48
N LEU A 60 -0.03 3.22 -4.41
CA LEU A 60 0.79 4.43 -4.47
C LEU A 60 1.79 4.47 -3.31
N LYS A 61 1.32 4.17 -2.09
CA LYS A 61 2.17 4.11 -0.90
C LYS A 61 3.24 3.01 -1.02
N ALA A 62 2.89 1.84 -1.54
CA ALA A 62 3.80 0.75 -1.78
C ALA A 62 4.88 1.10 -2.81
N HIS A 63 4.52 1.79 -3.89
CA HIS A 63 5.50 2.27 -4.88
C HIS A 63 6.48 3.28 -4.29
N ILE A 64 6.02 4.21 -3.45
CA ILE A 64 6.90 5.14 -2.72
C ILE A 64 7.85 4.37 -1.81
N ALA A 65 7.33 3.41 -1.03
CA ALA A 65 8.16 2.57 -0.18
C ALA A 65 9.23 1.81 -0.98
N ARG A 66 8.87 1.31 -2.17
CA ARG A 66 9.77 0.57 -3.05
C ARG A 66 10.99 1.39 -3.49
N PHE A 67 10.85 2.70 -3.67
CA PHE A 67 11.98 3.56 -4.03
C PHE A 67 13.02 3.72 -2.90
N ILE A 68 12.64 3.45 -1.65
CA ILE A 68 13.52 3.62 -0.48
C ILE A 68 14.01 2.26 0.03
N TRP A 69 13.09 1.29 0.20
CA TRP A 69 13.34 -0.02 0.80
C TRP A 69 13.15 -1.18 -0.16
N ARG A 70 13.02 -0.94 -1.47
CA ARG A 70 12.84 -2.00 -2.48
C ARG A 70 11.66 -2.92 -2.14
N ASN A 71 11.81 -4.23 -2.34
CA ASN A 71 10.72 -5.18 -2.19
C ASN A 71 10.31 -5.32 -0.71
N GLU A 72 11.27 -5.14 0.19
CA GLU A 72 11.10 -5.15 1.64
C GLU A 72 10.18 -4.02 2.11
N GLY A 73 10.10 -2.91 1.37
CA GLY A 73 9.12 -1.85 1.61
C GLY A 73 7.78 -2.04 0.91
N TRP A 74 7.77 -2.73 -0.23
CA TRP A 74 6.57 -2.88 -1.07
C TRP A 74 5.63 -3.95 -0.54
N TYR A 75 6.13 -5.17 -0.30
CA TYR A 75 5.29 -6.31 0.07
C TYR A 75 4.55 -6.11 1.39
N PRO A 76 5.16 -5.60 2.47
CA PRO A 76 4.43 -5.44 3.73
C PRO A 76 3.26 -4.46 3.65
N ILE A 77 3.23 -3.56 2.67
CA ILE A 77 2.12 -2.62 2.44
C ILE A 77 1.05 -3.29 1.58
N MET A 78 1.43 -3.98 0.52
CA MET A 78 0.46 -4.66 -0.35
C MET A 78 -0.23 -5.83 0.34
N LEU A 79 0.48 -6.56 1.20
CA LEU A 79 -0.10 -7.67 1.96
C LEU A 79 -1.17 -7.21 2.96
N GLU A 80 -1.19 -5.94 3.38
CA GLU A 80 -2.25 -5.39 4.25
C GLU A 80 -3.60 -5.28 3.53
N VAL A 81 -3.59 -5.14 2.20
CA VAL A 81 -4.80 -5.02 1.37
C VAL A 81 -5.06 -6.27 0.52
N ASP A 82 -4.23 -7.30 0.63
CA ASP A 82 -4.45 -8.58 -0.03
C ASP A 82 -5.45 -9.42 0.78
N GLU A 83 -6.68 -9.49 0.31
CA GLU A 83 -7.77 -10.21 0.98
C GLU A 83 -7.45 -11.69 1.20
N GLN A 84 -6.77 -12.34 0.25
CA GLN A 84 -6.44 -13.76 0.34
C GLN A 84 -5.38 -13.99 1.42
N PHE A 85 -4.36 -13.14 1.48
CA PHE A 85 -3.34 -13.19 2.51
C PHE A 85 -3.91 -12.91 3.90
N GLN A 86 -4.73 -11.87 4.04
CA GLN A 86 -5.41 -11.55 5.30
C GLN A 86 -6.32 -12.70 5.75
N LYS A 87 -7.06 -13.31 4.82
CA LYS A 87 -7.90 -14.45 5.15
C LYS A 87 -7.08 -15.66 5.59
N ALA A 88 -5.94 -15.92 4.95
CA ALA A 88 -5.04 -16.99 5.38
C ALA A 88 -4.55 -16.77 6.81
N LEU A 89 -4.12 -15.54 7.15
CA LEU A 89 -3.70 -15.19 8.52
C LEU A 89 -4.81 -15.42 9.55
N GLU A 90 -6.05 -15.07 9.21
CA GLU A 90 -7.23 -15.31 10.08
C GLU A 90 -7.48 -16.81 10.34
N LEU A 91 -7.24 -17.66 9.34
CA LEU A 91 -7.51 -19.09 9.39
C LEU A 91 -6.39 -19.89 10.08
N MET A 92 -5.16 -19.39 10.15
CA MET A 92 -4.02 -20.11 10.75
C MET A 92 -4.28 -20.65 12.17
N PRO A 93 -4.84 -19.86 13.12
CA PRO A 93 -5.14 -20.35 14.47
C PRO A 93 -6.19 -21.46 14.49
N GLN A 94 -7.09 -21.50 13.50
CA GLN A 94 -8.10 -22.56 13.39
C GLN A 94 -7.44 -23.86 12.90
N ALA A 95 -6.52 -23.76 11.94
CA ALA A 95 -5.72 -24.89 11.47
C ALA A 95 -4.88 -25.50 12.60
N GLU A 96 -4.25 -24.68 13.45
CA GLU A 96 -3.50 -25.14 14.63
C GLU A 96 -4.40 -25.92 15.61
N LYS A 97 -5.62 -25.43 15.88
CA LYS A 97 -6.58 -26.13 16.74
C LYS A 97 -6.98 -27.49 16.18
N LEU A 98 -7.24 -27.58 14.88
CA LEU A 98 -7.61 -28.84 14.22
C LEU A 98 -6.48 -29.88 14.30
N LEU A 99 -5.23 -29.43 14.10
CA LEU A 99 -4.04 -30.28 14.25
C LEU A 99 -3.88 -30.79 15.70
N ALA A 100 -4.19 -29.95 16.69
CA ALA A 100 -4.11 -30.32 18.10
C ALA A 100 -5.21 -31.30 18.54
N SER A 101 -6.42 -31.21 17.98
CA SER A 101 -7.55 -32.09 18.30
C SER A 101 -7.53 -33.45 17.59
N GLY A 102 -6.66 -33.62 16.59
CA GLY A 102 -6.48 -34.87 15.85
C GLY A 102 -5.45 -35.84 16.47
N LYS A 103 -4.94 -35.54 17.67
CA LYS A 103 -4.13 -36.43 18.51
C LYS A 103 -4.96 -36.91 19.70
#